data_AF-E6V6C4-F1
#
_entry.id   AF-E6V6C4-F1
#
_cell.length_a   1.000
_cell.length_b   1.000
_cell.length_c   1.000
_cell.angle_alpha   90.00
_cell.angle_beta   90.00
_cell.angle_gamma   90.00
#
_symmetry.space_group_name_H-M   'P 1'
#
loop_
_entity.id
_entity.type
_entity.pdbx_description
1 polymer ?
#
loop_
_entity_poly.entity_id
_entity_poly.type
_entity_poly.pdbx_seq_one_letter_code
_entity_poly.pdbx_strand_id
1 'polypeptide(L)'
;MIGDTDAEGQKAHSEKLIDALMQGWGALTALAPKASEDTSRSKNEPLPQRAYLLFNRWENNPLAQELCEQFPKWARDRVSVPDSCFDYREERAPCLLELPEELVVPVPGFKTRDLLAWLAHCLKFASQQVHERVTRQDFCGVVISHESAQVITRYWVGLGDQRPPYKEESVLFRYQDPRVMQRVWPALSPLQQSRWLGPVTQWWSLMQPWGPFSGSPEPAQWFCAKAPLLPYGTRVGGSPRDLFDEAQWFLSGVSPDANSIWRSYAKHDIPPEALPDPDSLQQMLVDAARMDLKGLDLEDYVWITWMHAPKEGPARAIDWRLPHLASTLSRIEDQLRDRPDASFSMVLNQIIQPQKR
;
A
#
# COMPACT_ATOMS: atom_id res chain seq x y z
N MET A 1 -3.63 -29.01 21.20
CA MET A 1 -4.34 -27.97 21.98
C MET A 1 -3.65 -26.61 21.81
N ILE A 2 -3.46 -26.14 20.56
CA ILE A 2 -2.82 -24.84 20.24
C ILE A 2 -3.82 -23.97 19.42
N GLY A 3 -5.12 -24.33 19.40
CA GLY A 3 -6.10 -23.69 18.51
C GLY A 3 -6.91 -22.56 19.13
N ASP A 4 -7.22 -22.62 20.43
CA ASP A 4 -8.19 -21.70 21.05
C ASP A 4 -7.56 -20.40 21.57
N THR A 5 -6.32 -20.44 22.08
CA THR A 5 -5.62 -19.25 22.60
C THR A 5 -5.27 -18.25 21.49
N ASP A 6 -4.91 -18.74 20.30
CA ASP A 6 -4.56 -17.89 19.16
C ASP A 6 -5.82 -17.27 18.53
N ALA A 7 -6.93 -18.01 18.51
CA ALA A 7 -8.21 -17.51 18.00
C ALA A 7 -8.81 -16.40 18.88
N GLU A 8 -8.77 -16.57 20.20
CA GLU A 8 -9.23 -15.54 21.16
C GLU A 8 -8.33 -14.30 21.15
N GLY A 9 -7.00 -14.48 21.10
CA GLY A 9 -6.04 -13.37 21.01
C GLY A 9 -6.23 -12.54 19.74
N GLN A 10 -6.43 -13.19 18.59
CA GLN A 10 -6.63 -12.50 17.31
C GLN A 10 -7.99 -11.79 17.22
N LYS A 11 -9.03 -12.33 17.88
CA LYS A 11 -10.34 -11.67 18.00
C LYS A 11 -10.25 -10.40 18.85
N ALA A 12 -9.67 -10.49 20.04
CA ALA A 12 -9.47 -9.34 20.91
C ALA A 12 -8.61 -8.24 20.26
N HIS A 13 -7.63 -8.63 19.44
CA HIS A 13 -6.83 -7.68 18.66
C HIS A 13 -7.65 -6.97 17.58
N SER A 14 -8.51 -7.70 16.86
CA SER A 14 -9.39 -7.12 15.83
C SER A 14 -10.40 -6.14 16.43
N GLU A 15 -10.94 -6.45 17.61
CA GLU A 15 -11.83 -5.55 18.36
C GLU A 15 -11.10 -4.25 18.74
N LYS A 16 -9.86 -4.32 19.23
CA LYS A 16 -9.04 -3.12 19.50
C LYS A 16 -8.81 -2.26 18.26
N LEU A 17 -8.61 -2.87 17.10
CA LEU A 17 -8.45 -2.13 15.84
C LEU A 17 -9.74 -1.39 15.45
N ILE A 18 -10.91 -1.99 15.68
CA ILE A 18 -12.21 -1.33 15.48
C ILE A 18 -12.37 -0.17 16.45
N ASP A 19 -12.08 -0.37 17.74
CA ASP A 19 -12.20 0.68 18.73
C ASP A 19 -11.33 1.89 18.38
N ALA A 20 -10.10 1.65 17.93
CA ALA A 20 -9.20 2.71 17.47
C ALA A 20 -9.77 3.46 16.24
N LEU A 21 -10.33 2.74 15.28
CA LEU A 21 -10.99 3.32 14.11
C LEU A 21 -12.20 4.17 14.51
N MET A 22 -13.07 3.64 15.37
CA MET A 22 -14.28 4.31 15.83
C MET A 22 -13.97 5.55 16.68
N GLN A 23 -12.93 5.49 17.53
CA GLN A 23 -12.44 6.66 18.26
C GLN A 23 -11.89 7.73 17.33
N GLY A 24 -11.11 7.32 16.31
CA GLY A 24 -10.58 8.22 15.29
C GLY A 24 -11.69 8.91 14.50
N TRP A 25 -12.70 8.16 14.05
CA TRP A 25 -13.85 8.71 13.32
C TRP A 25 -14.73 9.59 14.22
N GLY A 26 -15.05 9.12 15.44
CA GLY A 26 -15.86 9.84 16.41
C GLY A 26 -15.24 11.18 16.84
N ALA A 27 -13.91 11.25 16.99
CA ALA A 27 -13.23 12.51 17.29
C ALA A 27 -13.41 13.55 16.17
N LEU A 28 -13.43 13.11 14.91
CA LEU A 28 -13.59 14.00 13.76
C LEU A 28 -15.03 14.46 13.55
N THR A 29 -16.01 13.61 13.87
CA THR A 29 -17.42 14.01 13.85
C THR A 29 -17.75 14.96 15.01
N ALA A 30 -17.13 14.81 16.17
CA ALA A 30 -17.30 15.71 17.32
C ALA A 30 -16.65 17.10 17.15
N LEU A 31 -15.63 17.22 16.28
CA LEU A 31 -14.99 18.49 15.93
C LEU A 31 -15.80 19.35 14.95
N ALA A 32 -16.91 18.82 14.40
CA ALA A 32 -17.86 19.66 13.68
C ALA A 32 -18.48 20.67 14.67
N PRO A 33 -18.49 21.98 14.36
CA PRO A 33 -18.98 22.99 15.29
C PRO A 33 -20.44 22.68 15.63
N LYS A 34 -20.72 22.43 16.92
CA LYS A 34 -22.10 22.38 17.42
C LYS A 34 -22.75 23.70 17.02
N ALA A 35 -23.84 23.62 16.28
CA ALA A 35 -24.67 24.77 15.94
C ALA A 35 -24.89 25.58 17.22
N SER A 36 -24.28 26.77 17.30
CA SER A 36 -24.67 27.75 18.29
C SER A 36 -26.12 28.06 18.01
N GLU A 37 -26.97 27.92 19.02
CA GLU A 37 -28.32 28.47 19.06
C GLU A 37 -28.21 30.00 18.99
N ASP A 38 -27.85 30.53 17.83
CA ASP A 38 -28.00 31.93 17.52
C ASP A 38 -28.19 32.11 16.01
N THR A 39 -29.40 32.56 15.71
CA THR A 39 -29.94 32.97 14.42
C THR A 39 -28.94 33.65 13.48
N SER A 40 -28.40 32.89 12.51
CA SER A 40 -28.32 33.33 11.10
C SER A 40 -27.97 32.13 10.21
N ARG A 41 -28.83 31.83 9.23
CA ARG A 41 -28.57 30.81 8.18
C ARG A 41 -27.36 31.24 7.34
N SER A 42 -26.16 30.87 7.77
CA SER A 42 -24.98 30.89 6.91
C SER A 42 -24.99 29.64 6.01
N LYS A 43 -24.72 29.82 4.73
CA LYS A 43 -24.87 28.78 3.68
C LYS A 43 -23.82 27.66 3.70
N ASN A 44 -22.95 27.60 4.71
CA ASN A 44 -21.80 26.68 4.73
C ASN A 44 -21.68 25.99 6.10
N GLU A 45 -22.68 25.24 6.52
CA GLU A 45 -22.43 24.22 7.54
C GLU A 45 -21.52 23.14 6.92
N PRO A 46 -20.40 22.78 7.56
CA PRO A 46 -19.55 21.69 7.06
C PRO A 46 -20.36 20.39 7.08
N LEU A 47 -20.40 19.69 5.95
CA LEU A 47 -21.06 18.39 5.85
C LEU A 47 -20.53 17.44 6.94
N PRO A 48 -21.35 16.57 7.52
CA PRO A 48 -20.87 15.60 8.50
C PRO A 48 -19.80 14.69 7.88
N GLN A 49 -18.79 14.31 8.67
CA GLN A 49 -17.81 13.34 8.21
C GLN A 49 -18.41 11.95 8.12
N ARG A 50 -18.24 11.35 6.95
CA ARG A 50 -18.67 9.99 6.62
C ARG A 50 -17.45 9.09 6.55
N ALA A 51 -17.65 7.81 6.88
CA ALA A 51 -16.66 6.78 6.68
C ALA A 51 -17.10 5.84 5.58
N TYR A 52 -16.15 5.34 4.79
CA TYR A 52 -16.38 4.48 3.64
C TYR A 52 -15.46 3.28 3.73
N LEU A 53 -15.99 2.07 3.59
CA LEU A 53 -15.20 0.88 3.36
C LEU A 53 -14.72 0.87 1.91
N LEU A 54 -13.42 0.65 1.72
CA LEU A 54 -12.83 0.50 0.40
C LEU A 54 -12.51 -0.97 0.13
N PHE A 55 -13.12 -1.52 -0.91
CA PHE A 55 -12.82 -2.85 -1.42
C PHE A 55 -12.09 -2.75 -2.75
N ASN A 56 -11.08 -3.59 -2.96
CA ASN A 56 -10.31 -3.61 -4.20
C ASN A 56 -11.08 -4.24 -5.37
N ARG A 57 -12.07 -5.08 -5.04
CA ARG A 57 -12.96 -5.74 -5.99
C ARG A 57 -14.22 -6.18 -5.26
N TRP A 58 -15.32 -6.21 -5.99
CA TRP A 58 -16.59 -6.75 -5.48
C TRP A 58 -16.78 -8.22 -5.85
N GLU A 59 -16.53 -8.56 -7.12
CA GLU A 59 -16.67 -9.92 -7.62
C GLU A 59 -15.58 -10.85 -7.05
N ASN A 60 -15.96 -12.06 -6.64
CA ASN A 60 -15.07 -13.06 -6.04
C ASN A 60 -14.33 -12.56 -4.78
N ASN A 61 -14.95 -11.64 -4.04
CA ASN A 61 -14.51 -11.17 -2.74
C ASN A 61 -15.39 -11.84 -1.66
N PRO A 62 -14.83 -12.73 -0.82
CA PRO A 62 -15.58 -13.41 0.23
C PRO A 62 -16.30 -12.44 1.18
N LEU A 63 -15.65 -11.33 1.54
CA LEU A 63 -16.22 -10.32 2.44
C LEU A 63 -17.43 -9.61 1.80
N ALA A 64 -17.37 -9.35 0.50
CA ALA A 64 -18.48 -8.74 -0.23
C ALA A 64 -19.67 -9.71 -0.39
N GLN A 65 -19.39 -11.01 -0.56
CA GLN A 65 -20.43 -12.04 -0.62
C GLN A 65 -21.17 -12.14 0.72
N GLU A 66 -20.44 -12.26 1.83
CA GLU A 66 -21.03 -12.29 3.17
C GLU A 66 -21.87 -11.04 3.45
N LEU A 67 -21.40 -9.88 3.02
CA LEU A 67 -22.13 -8.63 3.15
C LEU A 67 -23.44 -8.65 2.35
N CYS A 68 -23.43 -9.18 1.12
CA CYS A 68 -24.64 -9.31 0.32
C CYS A 68 -25.68 -10.23 0.98
N GLU A 69 -25.23 -11.25 1.71
CA GLU A 69 -26.11 -12.18 2.43
C GLU A 69 -26.67 -11.56 3.72
N GLN A 70 -25.83 -10.88 4.50
CA GLN A 70 -26.22 -10.34 5.82
C GLN A 70 -26.89 -8.95 5.75
N PHE A 71 -26.47 -8.11 4.80
CA PHE A 71 -26.89 -6.72 4.64
C PHE A 71 -27.19 -6.36 3.16
N PRO A 72 -28.15 -7.05 2.50
CA PRO A 72 -28.38 -6.95 1.06
C PRO A 72 -28.82 -5.57 0.55
N LYS A 73 -29.42 -4.74 1.41
CA LYS A 73 -29.80 -3.37 1.03
C LYS A 73 -28.55 -2.48 0.97
N TRP A 74 -27.78 -2.50 2.05
CA TRP A 74 -26.54 -1.74 2.17
C TRP A 74 -25.53 -2.10 1.08
N ALA A 75 -25.35 -3.40 0.80
CA ALA A 75 -24.48 -3.89 -0.28
C ALA A 75 -24.82 -3.36 -1.69
N ARG A 76 -26.07 -2.94 -1.95
CA ARG A 76 -26.49 -2.34 -3.23
C ARG A 76 -26.09 -0.88 -3.36
N ASP A 77 -25.91 -0.19 -2.24
CA ASP A 77 -25.59 1.25 -2.21
C ASP A 77 -24.10 1.53 -2.44
N ARG A 78 -23.30 0.48 -2.71
CA ARG A 78 -21.90 0.62 -3.09
C ARG A 78 -21.73 1.49 -4.34
N VAL A 79 -20.61 2.20 -4.40
CA VAL A 79 -20.20 3.02 -5.53
C VAL A 79 -18.92 2.46 -6.10
N SER A 80 -18.94 1.98 -7.34
CA SER A 80 -17.74 1.53 -8.04
C SER A 80 -16.74 2.68 -8.23
N VAL A 81 -15.46 2.35 -8.30
CA VAL A 81 -14.34 3.21 -8.68
C VAL A 81 -13.78 2.69 -10.02
N PRO A 82 -14.51 2.89 -11.14
CA PRO A 82 -14.14 2.29 -12.42
C PRO A 82 -13.00 3.08 -13.06
N ASP A 83 -11.88 2.40 -13.30
CA ASP A 83 -10.86 2.87 -14.23
C ASP A 83 -11.07 2.27 -15.62
N SER A 84 -10.30 2.71 -16.62
CA SER A 84 -10.44 2.26 -18.02
C SER A 84 -10.19 0.77 -18.22
N CYS A 85 -9.58 0.04 -17.27
CA CYS A 85 -9.48 -1.42 -17.36
C CYS A 85 -10.81 -2.13 -17.05
N PHE A 86 -11.78 -1.42 -16.47
CA PHE A 86 -13.10 -1.94 -16.12
C PHE A 86 -14.21 -1.42 -17.03
N ASP A 87 -13.88 -0.80 -18.18
CA ASP A 87 -14.86 -0.41 -19.17
C ASP A 87 -15.78 -1.60 -19.51
N TYR A 88 -17.10 -1.39 -19.43
CA TYR A 88 -18.14 -2.40 -19.65
C TYR A 88 -18.18 -3.54 -18.62
N ARG A 89 -17.43 -3.43 -17.52
CA ARG A 89 -17.33 -4.39 -16.40
C ARG A 89 -17.16 -3.68 -15.06
N GLU A 90 -17.88 -2.58 -14.86
CA GLU A 90 -17.76 -1.69 -13.70
C GLU A 90 -18.14 -2.40 -12.38
N GLU A 91 -18.86 -3.52 -12.45
CA GLU A 91 -19.17 -4.38 -11.31
C GLU A 91 -17.93 -5.07 -10.72
N ARG A 92 -16.84 -5.15 -11.50
CA ARG A 92 -15.57 -5.78 -11.09
C ARG A 92 -14.57 -4.77 -10.52
N ALA A 93 -14.85 -3.48 -10.69
CA ALA A 93 -14.01 -2.41 -10.20
C ALA A 93 -13.90 -2.43 -8.66
N PRO A 94 -12.87 -1.78 -8.09
CA PRO A 94 -12.89 -1.40 -6.69
C PRO A 94 -14.16 -0.63 -6.35
N CYS A 95 -14.58 -0.61 -5.09
CA CYS A 95 -15.77 0.14 -4.70
C CYS A 95 -15.65 0.74 -3.30
N LEU A 96 -16.36 1.86 -3.12
CA LEU A 96 -16.60 2.49 -1.83
C LEU A 96 -18.00 2.10 -1.34
N LEU A 97 -18.11 1.84 -0.05
CA LEU A 97 -19.37 1.57 0.62
C LEU A 97 -19.46 2.42 1.89
N GLU A 98 -20.41 3.34 1.94
CA GLU A 98 -20.61 4.24 3.09
C GLU A 98 -20.98 3.44 4.33
N LEU A 99 -20.24 3.61 5.43
CA LEU A 99 -20.59 3.02 6.72
C LEU A 99 -21.87 3.69 7.25
N PRO A 100 -22.86 2.92 7.72
CA PRO A 100 -24.07 3.47 8.32
C PRO A 100 -23.74 4.38 9.51
N GLU A 101 -24.33 5.58 9.54
CA GLU A 101 -24.12 6.56 10.62
C GLU A 101 -24.57 6.01 11.99
N GLU A 102 -25.48 5.03 11.99
CA GLU A 102 -25.98 4.32 13.17
C GLU A 102 -24.89 3.57 13.95
N LEU A 103 -23.70 3.39 13.36
CA LEU A 103 -22.52 2.89 14.06
C LEU A 103 -21.92 3.90 15.04
N VAL A 104 -22.01 5.20 14.73
CA VAL A 104 -21.48 6.28 15.56
C VAL A 104 -22.57 6.86 16.45
N VAL A 105 -23.80 6.94 15.94
CA VAL A 105 -24.97 7.42 16.66
C VAL A 105 -25.94 6.26 16.86
N PRO A 106 -25.97 5.60 18.03
CA PRO A 106 -26.80 4.42 18.22
C PRO A 106 -28.29 4.69 18.00
N VAL A 107 -28.93 3.94 17.09
CA VAL A 107 -30.38 4.01 16.84
C VAL A 107 -31.04 2.68 17.25
N PRO A 108 -32.16 2.71 18.00
CA PRO A 108 -32.89 1.50 18.36
C PRO A 108 -33.31 0.67 17.14
N GLY A 109 -33.06 -0.64 17.18
CA GLY A 109 -33.45 -1.57 16.12
C GLY A 109 -32.42 -1.73 14.99
N PHE A 110 -31.35 -0.92 14.95
CA PHE A 110 -30.24 -1.16 14.04
C PHE A 110 -29.39 -2.34 14.54
N LYS A 111 -28.92 -3.18 13.60
CA LYS A 111 -28.10 -4.37 13.90
C LYS A 111 -26.63 -4.00 14.16
N THR A 112 -26.38 -3.04 15.04
CA THR A 112 -25.03 -2.52 15.33
C THR A 112 -24.06 -3.64 15.70
N ARG A 113 -24.49 -4.58 16.54
CA ARG A 113 -23.65 -5.70 17.00
C ARG A 113 -23.22 -6.62 15.86
N ASP A 114 -24.15 -6.98 14.97
CA ASP A 114 -23.85 -7.86 13.84
C ASP A 114 -22.88 -7.18 12.87
N LEU A 115 -23.08 -5.88 12.62
CA LEU A 115 -22.19 -5.10 11.77
C LEU A 115 -20.78 -4.96 12.37
N LEU A 116 -20.65 -4.68 13.67
CA LEU A 116 -19.36 -4.63 14.34
C LEU A 116 -18.64 -5.99 14.31
N ALA A 117 -19.38 -7.09 14.50
CA ALA A 117 -18.82 -8.44 14.39
C ALA A 117 -18.32 -8.73 12.96
N TRP A 118 -19.07 -8.31 11.93
CA TRP A 118 -18.66 -8.45 10.54
C TRP A 118 -17.44 -7.57 10.20
N LEU A 119 -17.36 -6.33 10.74
CA LEU A 119 -16.16 -5.49 10.59
C LEU A 119 -14.93 -6.13 11.25
N ALA A 120 -15.09 -6.74 12.43
CA ALA A 120 -14.02 -7.49 13.09
C ALA A 120 -13.53 -8.64 12.22
N HIS A 121 -14.47 -9.35 11.58
CA HIS A 121 -14.15 -10.40 10.62
C HIS A 121 -13.37 -9.86 9.42
N CYS A 122 -13.79 -8.72 8.83
CA CYS A 122 -13.09 -8.06 7.73
C CYS A 122 -11.63 -7.72 8.10
N LEU A 123 -11.39 -7.16 9.29
CA LEU A 123 -10.04 -6.82 9.73
C LEU A 123 -9.18 -8.05 9.98
N LYS A 124 -9.76 -9.12 10.55
CA LYS A 124 -9.06 -10.39 10.72
C LYS A 124 -8.65 -10.98 9.37
N PHE A 125 -9.57 -11.00 8.40
CA PHE A 125 -9.31 -11.50 7.05
C PHE A 125 -8.25 -10.67 6.33
N ALA A 126 -8.38 -9.33 6.38
CA ALA A 126 -7.41 -8.42 5.78
C ALA A 126 -6.02 -8.55 6.41
N SER A 127 -5.94 -8.77 7.73
CA SER A 127 -4.69 -9.02 8.45
C SER A 127 -3.97 -10.26 7.91
N GLN A 128 -4.69 -11.35 7.64
CA GLN A 128 -4.12 -12.55 7.03
C GLN A 128 -3.56 -12.27 5.63
N GLN A 129 -4.32 -11.58 4.77
CA GLN A 129 -3.88 -11.23 3.42
C GLN A 129 -2.62 -10.35 3.41
N VAL A 130 -2.55 -9.40 4.34
CA VAL A 130 -1.42 -8.50 4.46
C VAL A 130 -0.11 -9.24 4.77
N HIS A 131 -0.17 -10.31 5.58
CA HIS A 131 1.02 -11.10 5.93
C HIS A 131 1.54 -11.98 4.79
N GLU A 132 0.66 -12.41 3.89
CA GLU A 132 1.05 -13.28 2.78
C GLU A 132 1.80 -12.52 1.68
N ARG A 133 1.65 -11.19 1.58
CA ARG A 133 2.31 -10.25 0.63
C ARG A 133 2.14 -10.51 -0.86
N VAL A 134 1.78 -11.73 -1.26
CA VAL A 134 1.53 -12.16 -2.64
C VAL A 134 0.05 -12.24 -2.97
N THR A 135 -0.82 -12.09 -1.97
CA THR A 135 -2.26 -12.27 -2.16
C THR A 135 -2.95 -11.03 -2.71
N ARG A 136 -4.16 -11.30 -3.19
CA ARG A 136 -5.15 -10.28 -3.49
C ARG A 136 -5.50 -9.60 -2.16
N GLN A 137 -5.36 -8.28 -2.11
CA GLN A 137 -5.90 -7.48 -1.01
C GLN A 137 -7.36 -7.18 -1.34
N ASP A 138 -8.30 -7.79 -0.63
CA ASP A 138 -9.74 -7.63 -0.89
C ASP A 138 -10.32 -6.41 -0.18
N PHE A 139 -9.89 -6.20 1.07
CA PHE A 139 -10.25 -5.04 1.88
C PHE A 139 -9.06 -4.07 1.96
N CYS A 140 -9.23 -2.87 1.41
CA CYS A 140 -8.19 -1.85 1.31
C CYS A 140 -8.20 -0.84 2.46
N GLY A 141 -9.22 -0.91 3.32
CA GLY A 141 -9.31 -0.09 4.53
C GLY A 141 -10.55 0.80 4.57
N VAL A 142 -10.44 1.88 5.36
CA VAL A 142 -11.52 2.82 5.64
C VAL A 142 -11.09 4.23 5.27
N VAL A 143 -11.94 4.91 4.53
CA VAL A 143 -11.73 6.25 3.98
C VAL A 143 -12.71 7.19 4.67
N ILE A 144 -12.22 8.31 5.20
CA ILE A 144 -13.03 9.30 5.91
C ILE A 144 -13.04 10.59 5.10
N SER A 145 -14.22 11.13 4.81
CA SER A 145 -14.41 12.36 4.03
C SER A 145 -15.69 13.09 4.40
N HIS A 146 -15.74 14.39 4.12
CA HIS A 146 -16.98 15.18 4.14
C HIS A 146 -17.78 15.02 2.84
N GLU A 147 -17.16 14.50 1.79
CA GLU A 147 -17.75 14.36 0.46
C GLU A 147 -18.38 13.00 0.26
N SER A 148 -19.35 12.94 -0.67
CA SER A 148 -19.99 11.68 -1.07
C SER A 148 -19.01 10.72 -1.77
N ALA A 149 -19.30 9.41 -1.72
CA ALA A 149 -18.54 8.39 -2.46
C ALA A 149 -18.39 8.71 -3.95
N GLN A 150 -19.41 9.32 -4.60
CA GLN A 150 -19.35 9.70 -6.02
C GLN A 150 -18.29 10.77 -6.30
N VAL A 151 -18.11 11.73 -5.38
CA VAL A 151 -17.10 12.78 -5.50
C VAL A 151 -15.70 12.19 -5.31
N ILE A 152 -15.53 11.32 -4.31
CA ILE A 152 -14.26 10.61 -4.06
C ILE A 152 -13.88 9.76 -5.27
N THR A 153 -14.80 8.93 -5.76
CA THR A 153 -14.60 8.10 -6.95
C THR A 153 -14.17 8.94 -8.15
N ARG A 154 -14.92 10.02 -8.46
CA ARG A 154 -14.60 10.87 -9.62
C ARG A 154 -13.20 11.44 -9.53
N TYR A 155 -12.79 11.83 -8.32
CA TYR A 155 -11.45 12.34 -8.08
C TYR A 155 -10.38 11.28 -8.34
N TRP A 156 -10.51 10.08 -7.75
CA TRP A 156 -9.54 9.00 -7.92
C TRP A 156 -9.47 8.47 -9.35
N VAL A 157 -10.60 8.38 -10.06
CA VAL A 157 -10.60 8.00 -11.49
C VAL A 157 -9.87 9.06 -12.32
N GLY A 158 -10.10 10.35 -12.06
CA GLY A 158 -9.36 11.44 -12.69
C GLY A 158 -7.87 11.46 -12.35
N LEU A 159 -7.50 10.94 -11.17
CA LEU A 159 -6.13 10.76 -10.74
C LEU A 159 -5.47 9.54 -11.42
N GLY A 160 -6.22 8.53 -11.84
CA GLY A 160 -5.65 7.27 -12.34
C GLY A 160 -4.82 7.40 -13.62
N ASP A 161 -5.05 8.41 -14.45
CA ASP A 161 -4.28 8.66 -15.67
C ASP A 161 -2.99 9.44 -15.35
N GLN A 162 -1.83 8.75 -15.31
CA GLN A 162 -0.54 9.33 -14.89
C GLN A 162 0.52 9.25 -15.98
N ARG A 163 1.36 10.27 -16.10
CA ARG A 163 2.55 10.22 -16.95
C ARG A 163 3.77 9.82 -16.10
N PRO A 164 4.41 8.67 -16.37
CA PRO A 164 5.67 8.32 -15.73
C PRO A 164 6.75 9.37 -16.05
N PRO A 165 7.64 9.73 -15.11
CA PRO A 165 8.66 10.78 -15.32
C PRO A 165 9.59 10.56 -16.52
N TYR A 166 9.77 9.30 -16.94
CA TYR A 166 10.65 8.89 -18.05
C TYR A 166 9.90 8.46 -19.32
N LYS A 167 8.57 8.57 -19.35
CA LYS A 167 7.74 8.20 -20.53
C LYS A 167 6.83 9.35 -20.94
N GLU A 168 6.64 9.52 -22.24
CA GLU A 168 5.67 10.48 -22.76
C GLU A 168 4.24 9.94 -22.70
N GLU A 169 4.07 8.62 -22.72
CA GLU A 169 2.75 7.98 -22.68
C GLU A 169 2.22 7.90 -21.24
N SER A 170 0.93 8.22 -21.09
CA SER A 170 0.25 7.99 -19.82
C SER A 170 0.04 6.50 -19.56
N VAL A 171 0.05 6.13 -18.29
CA VAL A 171 -0.28 4.80 -17.80
C VAL A 171 -1.37 4.92 -16.74
N LEU A 172 -2.16 3.86 -16.62
CA LEU A 172 -3.11 3.74 -15.53
C LEU A 172 -2.38 3.43 -14.22
N PHE A 173 -2.63 4.23 -13.20
CA PHE A 173 -2.11 4.08 -11.85
C PHE A 173 -3.23 3.93 -10.83
N ARG A 174 -3.15 2.89 -10.00
CA ARG A 174 -4.20 2.55 -9.01
C ARG A 174 -3.91 3.20 -7.66
N TYR A 175 -4.35 4.44 -7.49
CA TYR A 175 -4.20 5.22 -6.26
C TYR A 175 -4.97 4.68 -5.06
N GLN A 176 -5.96 3.81 -5.31
CA GLN A 176 -6.77 3.10 -4.34
C GLN A 176 -6.08 1.85 -3.72
N ASP A 177 -4.86 1.51 -4.16
CA ASP A 177 -4.10 0.40 -3.60
C ASP A 177 -3.31 0.85 -2.34
N PRO A 178 -3.68 0.36 -1.13
CA PRO A 178 -3.04 0.79 0.12
C PRO A 178 -1.56 0.41 0.17
N ARG A 179 -1.14 -0.62 -0.58
CA ARG A 179 0.26 -1.10 -0.60
C ARG A 179 1.16 -0.10 -1.29
N VAL A 180 0.64 0.54 -2.33
CA VAL A 180 1.32 1.61 -3.05
C VAL A 180 1.36 2.85 -2.18
N MET A 181 0.22 3.19 -1.55
CA MET A 181 0.16 4.32 -0.61
C MET A 181 1.18 4.22 0.51
N GLN A 182 1.20 3.12 1.26
CA GLN A 182 2.08 2.97 2.42
C GLN A 182 3.57 3.12 2.07
N ARG A 183 3.99 2.68 0.88
CA ARG A 183 5.39 2.79 0.42
C ARG A 183 5.76 4.19 -0.01
N VAL A 184 4.89 4.84 -0.78
CA VAL A 184 5.21 6.15 -1.39
C VAL A 184 4.90 7.29 -0.43
N TRP A 185 3.88 7.17 0.41
CA TRP A 185 3.36 8.23 1.29
C TRP A 185 4.42 8.96 2.13
N PRO A 186 5.40 8.26 2.77
CA PRO A 186 6.45 8.92 3.55
C PRO A 186 7.37 9.81 2.70
N ALA A 187 7.50 9.53 1.41
CA ALA A 187 8.34 10.29 0.47
C ALA A 187 7.61 11.48 -0.17
N LEU A 188 6.30 11.65 0.07
CA LEU A 188 5.50 12.69 -0.54
C LEU A 188 5.60 14.02 0.21
N SER A 189 5.68 15.11 -0.55
CA SER A 189 5.46 16.45 0.00
C SER A 189 4.00 16.63 0.48
N PRO A 190 3.72 17.57 1.39
CA PRO A 190 2.35 17.87 1.81
C PRO A 190 1.40 18.20 0.64
N LEU A 191 1.92 18.87 -0.41
CA LEU A 191 1.11 19.16 -1.59
C LEU A 191 0.75 17.88 -2.36
N GLN A 192 1.69 16.94 -2.52
CA GLN A 192 1.42 15.65 -3.16
C GLN A 192 0.49 14.77 -2.31
N GLN A 193 0.65 14.75 -1.00
CA GLN A 193 -0.25 14.06 -0.08
C GLN A 193 -1.69 14.59 -0.21
N SER A 194 -1.86 15.92 -0.23
CA SER A 194 -3.16 16.55 -0.47
C SER A 194 -3.73 16.21 -1.85
N ARG A 195 -2.91 16.20 -2.90
CA ARG A 195 -3.34 15.81 -4.26
C ARG A 195 -3.66 14.33 -4.39
N TRP A 196 -3.00 13.43 -3.68
CA TRP A 196 -3.39 12.02 -3.70
C TRP A 196 -4.75 11.84 -3.04
N LEU A 197 -4.92 12.36 -1.81
CA LEU A 197 -6.15 12.17 -1.05
C LEU A 197 -7.35 12.92 -1.66
N GLY A 198 -7.13 14.09 -2.26
CA GLY A 198 -8.19 14.93 -2.81
C GLY A 198 -9.26 15.27 -1.75
N PRO A 199 -10.52 14.83 -1.93
CA PRO A 199 -11.59 15.08 -0.95
C PRO A 199 -11.47 14.24 0.33
N VAL A 200 -10.56 13.26 0.38
CA VAL A 200 -10.40 12.38 1.54
C VAL A 200 -9.63 13.09 2.66
N THR A 201 -10.21 13.09 3.86
CA THR A 201 -9.55 13.65 5.06
C THR A 201 -8.57 12.65 5.66
N GLN A 202 -8.96 11.37 5.73
CA GLN A 202 -8.10 10.30 6.25
C GLN A 202 -8.33 8.99 5.51
N TRP A 203 -7.29 8.19 5.34
CA TRP A 203 -7.37 6.81 4.87
C TRP A 203 -6.61 5.90 5.83
N TRP A 204 -7.35 4.99 6.45
CA TRP A 204 -6.87 3.96 7.36
C TRP A 204 -6.76 2.63 6.62
N SER A 205 -5.60 1.98 6.66
CA SER A 205 -5.39 0.65 6.08
C SER A 205 -4.50 -0.18 6.99
N LEU A 206 -4.58 -1.50 6.92
CA LEU A 206 -3.68 -2.36 7.70
C LEU A 206 -2.27 -2.27 7.11
N MET A 207 -1.29 -2.02 7.97
CA MET A 207 0.10 -1.84 7.60
C MET A 207 0.67 -3.13 7.01
N GLN A 208 1.26 -3.03 5.83
CA GLN A 208 1.88 -4.14 5.14
C GLN A 208 3.33 -4.34 5.58
N PRO A 209 3.72 -5.58 5.92
CA PRO A 209 5.12 -5.88 6.23
C PRO A 209 6.01 -5.68 4.99
N TRP A 210 7.05 -4.87 5.13
CA TRP A 210 8.04 -4.61 4.06
C TRP A 210 9.32 -5.47 4.18
N GLY A 211 9.64 -5.97 5.39
CA GLY A 211 10.88 -6.71 5.68
C GLY A 211 10.85 -8.19 5.31
N PRO A 212 11.71 -9.04 5.89
CA PRO A 212 11.70 -10.50 5.67
C PRO A 212 10.37 -11.20 5.94
N PHE A 213 10.17 -12.39 5.37
CA PHE A 213 9.08 -13.28 5.81
C PHE A 213 9.41 -13.80 7.21
N SER A 214 8.61 -13.43 8.20
CA SER A 214 8.74 -13.93 9.57
C SER A 214 7.96 -15.24 9.74
N GLY A 215 8.49 -16.14 10.56
CA GLY A 215 7.78 -17.37 10.96
C GLY A 215 6.62 -17.13 11.94
N SER A 216 6.53 -15.92 12.52
CA SER A 216 5.43 -15.48 13.37
C SER A 216 4.84 -14.19 12.80
N PRO A 217 3.52 -14.10 12.57
CA PRO A 217 2.88 -12.88 12.11
C PRO A 217 2.92 -11.82 13.22
N GLU A 218 3.39 -10.62 12.88
CA GLU A 218 3.29 -9.48 13.79
C GLU A 218 1.82 -9.10 14.00
N PRO A 219 1.46 -8.54 15.17
CA PRO A 219 0.11 -8.04 15.36
C PRO A 219 -0.18 -6.94 14.34
N ALA A 220 -1.31 -7.04 13.63
CA ALA A 220 -1.69 -6.05 12.62
C ALA A 220 -1.77 -4.64 13.20
N GLN A 221 -1.26 -3.66 12.47
CA GLN A 221 -1.25 -2.26 12.88
C GLN A 221 -1.97 -1.39 11.86
N TRP A 222 -2.51 -0.26 12.32
CA TRP A 222 -3.09 0.74 11.43
C TRP A 222 -1.99 1.62 10.82
N PHE A 223 -2.00 1.74 9.50
CA PHE A 223 -1.44 2.88 8.79
C PHE A 223 -2.54 3.91 8.55
N CYS A 224 -2.25 5.19 8.77
CA CYS A 224 -3.18 6.28 8.54
C CYS A 224 -2.54 7.40 7.70
N ALA A 225 -3.00 7.55 6.45
CA ALA A 225 -2.71 8.72 5.63
C ALA A 225 -3.71 9.82 6.00
N LYS A 226 -3.23 10.97 6.47
CA LYS A 226 -4.05 12.12 6.87
C LYS A 226 -3.81 13.29 5.92
N ALA A 227 -4.88 13.97 5.53
CA ALA A 227 -4.79 15.19 4.75
C ALA A 227 -3.94 16.21 5.51
N PRO A 228 -2.87 16.76 4.89
CA PRO A 228 -2.02 17.72 5.56
C PRO A 228 -2.70 19.07 5.67
N LEU A 229 -2.38 19.82 6.73
CA LEU A 229 -2.76 21.21 6.86
C LEU A 229 -1.89 22.05 5.92
N LEU A 230 -2.48 22.54 4.83
CA LEU A 230 -1.78 23.41 3.89
C LEU A 230 -1.80 24.87 4.38
N PRO A 231 -0.73 25.65 4.13
CA PRO A 231 -0.74 27.08 4.42
C PRO A 231 -1.90 27.79 3.73
N TYR A 232 -2.48 28.79 4.39
CA TYR A 232 -3.59 29.57 3.87
C TYR A 232 -3.25 30.16 2.48
N GLY A 233 -4.18 30.03 1.52
CA GLY A 233 -4.00 30.50 0.15
C GLY A 233 -3.25 29.53 -0.78
N THR A 234 -2.75 28.40 -0.27
CA THR A 234 -2.19 27.34 -1.11
C THR A 234 -3.29 26.75 -1.97
N ARG A 235 -3.26 27.03 -3.28
CA ARG A 235 -4.17 26.40 -4.22
C ARG A 235 -3.62 25.01 -4.56
N VAL A 236 -4.42 23.99 -4.30
CA VAL A 236 -4.21 22.65 -4.87
C VAL A 236 -4.63 22.69 -6.34
N GLY A 237 -3.91 23.48 -7.14
CA GLY A 237 -4.08 23.59 -8.58
C GLY A 237 -2.93 22.85 -9.27
N GLY A 238 -3.27 21.92 -10.15
CA GLY A 238 -2.32 21.15 -10.94
C GLY A 238 -3.06 20.05 -11.70
N SER A 239 -2.56 19.72 -12.89
CA SER A 239 -2.98 18.49 -13.57
C SER A 239 -2.74 17.32 -12.62
N PRO A 240 -3.72 16.43 -12.41
CA PRO A 240 -3.51 15.25 -11.57
C PRO A 240 -2.42 14.33 -12.13
N ARG A 241 -2.03 14.49 -13.40
CA ARG A 241 -1.26 13.55 -14.22
C ARG A 241 0.25 13.43 -13.91
N ASP A 242 0.78 14.28 -13.03
CA ASP A 242 2.22 14.33 -12.71
C ASP A 242 2.41 14.34 -11.19
N LEU A 243 1.85 13.34 -10.49
CA LEU A 243 1.86 13.36 -9.03
C LEU A 243 3.24 13.03 -8.43
N PHE A 244 4.03 12.19 -9.09
CA PHE A 244 5.29 11.68 -8.55
C PHE A 244 6.51 12.14 -9.34
N ASP A 245 7.61 12.37 -8.63
CA ASP A 245 8.93 12.42 -9.23
C ASP A 245 9.46 11.01 -9.54
N GLU A 246 10.67 10.92 -10.11
CA GLU A 246 11.29 9.66 -10.51
C GLU A 246 11.50 8.69 -9.33
N ALA A 247 11.94 9.20 -8.18
CA ALA A 247 12.20 8.38 -7.00
C ALA A 247 10.89 7.83 -6.41
N GLN A 248 9.86 8.67 -6.31
CA GLN A 248 8.53 8.28 -5.85
C GLN A 248 7.85 7.31 -6.82
N TRP A 249 8.02 7.51 -8.13
CA TRP A 249 7.53 6.59 -9.15
C TRP A 249 8.19 5.21 -9.01
N PHE A 250 9.50 5.16 -8.79
CA PHE A 250 10.20 3.91 -8.51
C PHE A 250 9.64 3.20 -7.26
N LEU A 251 9.47 3.91 -6.14
CA LEU A 251 8.90 3.35 -4.90
C LEU A 251 7.50 2.78 -5.08
N SER A 252 6.72 3.33 -6.00
CA SER A 252 5.38 2.81 -6.30
C SER A 252 5.41 1.40 -6.91
N GLY A 253 6.45 1.10 -7.69
CA GLY A 253 6.56 -0.12 -8.51
C GLY A 253 7.43 -1.22 -7.91
N VAL A 254 8.22 -0.95 -6.87
CA VAL A 254 9.29 -1.86 -6.39
C VAL A 254 8.81 -3.15 -5.66
N SER A 255 7.54 -3.22 -5.26
CA SER A 255 7.04 -4.34 -4.42
C SER A 255 7.12 -5.74 -5.06
N PRO A 256 6.81 -5.95 -6.34
CA PRO A 256 6.93 -7.27 -6.97
C PRO A 256 8.35 -7.83 -6.88
N ASP A 257 9.36 -6.99 -7.17
CA ASP A 257 10.77 -7.38 -7.13
C ASP A 257 11.21 -7.71 -5.69
N ALA A 258 10.90 -6.82 -4.73
CA ALA A 258 11.19 -7.06 -3.32
C ALA A 258 10.53 -8.36 -2.79
N ASN A 259 9.26 -8.60 -3.15
CA ASN A 259 8.55 -9.81 -2.77
C ASN A 259 9.14 -11.07 -3.41
N SER A 260 9.67 -10.98 -4.63
CA SER A 260 10.38 -12.09 -5.26
C SER A 260 11.65 -12.44 -4.50
N ILE A 261 12.44 -11.43 -4.16
CA ILE A 261 13.68 -11.58 -3.37
C ILE A 261 13.40 -12.20 -2.00
N TRP A 262 12.43 -11.66 -1.25
CA TRP A 262 12.09 -12.22 0.06
C TRP A 262 11.66 -13.68 -0.03
N ARG A 263 10.90 -14.05 -1.07
CA ARG A 263 10.46 -15.43 -1.28
C ARG A 263 11.64 -16.31 -1.64
N SER A 264 12.56 -15.82 -2.47
CA SER A 264 13.79 -16.51 -2.82
C SER A 264 14.62 -16.80 -1.57
N TYR A 265 14.84 -15.81 -0.71
CA TYR A 265 15.54 -16.01 0.57
C TYR A 265 14.85 -17.03 1.49
N ALA A 266 13.52 -16.94 1.64
CA ALA A 266 12.76 -17.88 2.45
C ALA A 266 12.83 -19.31 1.90
N LYS A 267 12.80 -19.48 0.57
CA LYS A 267 12.93 -20.80 -0.10
C LYS A 267 14.30 -21.45 0.12
N HIS A 268 15.34 -20.64 0.34
CA HIS A 268 16.70 -21.12 0.60
C HIS A 268 17.03 -21.22 2.10
N ASP A 269 16.01 -21.13 2.97
CA ASP A 269 16.15 -21.27 4.43
C ASP A 269 17.22 -20.34 5.03
N ILE A 270 17.37 -19.13 4.47
CA ILE A 270 18.33 -18.16 4.97
C ILE A 270 17.83 -17.60 6.31
N PRO A 271 18.64 -17.68 7.38
CA PRO A 271 18.17 -17.30 8.72
C PRO A 271 17.94 -15.79 8.82
N PRO A 272 16.99 -15.32 9.65
CA PRO A 272 16.59 -13.91 9.71
C PRO A 272 17.74 -12.92 9.92
N GLU A 273 18.72 -13.28 10.75
CA GLU A 273 19.93 -12.48 11.00
C GLU A 273 20.86 -12.34 9.79
N ALA A 274 20.69 -13.19 8.78
CA ALA A 274 21.44 -13.14 7.53
C ALA A 274 20.72 -12.39 6.41
N LEU A 275 19.46 -12.01 6.62
CA LEU A 275 18.66 -11.30 5.62
C LEU A 275 18.98 -9.79 5.64
N PRO A 276 18.86 -9.10 4.51
CA PRO A 276 18.92 -7.64 4.51
C PRO A 276 17.82 -7.06 5.38
N ASP A 277 18.11 -5.92 6.02
CA ASP A 277 17.06 -5.07 6.56
C ASP A 277 16.30 -4.39 5.39
N PRO A 278 15.09 -3.87 5.64
CA PRO A 278 14.25 -3.34 4.57
C PRO A 278 14.85 -2.13 3.85
N ASP A 279 15.63 -1.29 4.55
CA ASP A 279 16.25 -0.10 3.97
C ASP A 279 17.43 -0.50 3.08
N SER A 280 18.25 -1.46 3.53
CA SER A 280 19.32 -2.05 2.73
C SER A 280 18.79 -2.71 1.45
N LEU A 281 17.70 -3.47 1.53
CA LEU A 281 17.08 -4.06 0.34
C LEU A 281 16.59 -2.97 -0.63
N GLN A 282 15.91 -1.94 -0.12
CA GLN A 282 15.44 -0.84 -0.94
C GLN A 282 16.60 -0.14 -1.66
N GLN A 283 17.72 0.10 -0.98
CA GLN A 283 18.90 0.71 -1.60
C GLN A 283 19.47 -0.17 -2.72
N MET A 284 19.58 -1.49 -2.51
CA MET A 284 20.03 -2.40 -3.56
C MET A 284 19.08 -2.43 -4.76
N LEU A 285 17.77 -2.31 -4.54
CA LEU A 285 16.78 -2.22 -5.62
C LEU A 285 16.91 -0.90 -6.40
N VAL A 286 17.19 0.22 -5.73
CA VAL A 286 17.49 1.50 -6.39
C VAL A 286 18.73 1.37 -7.27
N ASP A 287 19.79 0.73 -6.76
CA ASP A 287 21.03 0.55 -7.53
C ASP A 287 20.82 -0.39 -8.73
N ALA A 288 20.08 -1.50 -8.54
CA ALA A 288 19.69 -2.41 -9.62
C ALA A 288 18.91 -1.70 -10.72
N ALA A 289 17.96 -0.83 -10.36
CA ALA A 289 17.17 -0.06 -11.32
C ALA A 289 18.02 0.93 -12.12
N ARG A 290 19.02 1.58 -11.52
CA ARG A 290 19.97 2.46 -12.23
C ARG A 290 20.79 1.73 -13.28
N MET A 291 21.02 0.42 -13.07
CA MET A 291 21.71 -0.47 -13.99
C MET A 291 20.77 -1.18 -14.97
N ASP A 292 19.47 -0.87 -14.94
CA ASP A 292 18.39 -1.53 -15.72
C ASP A 292 18.31 -3.06 -15.51
N LEU A 293 18.75 -3.56 -14.35
CA LEU A 293 18.65 -4.99 -14.00
C LEU A 293 17.20 -5.36 -13.69
N LYS A 294 16.75 -6.52 -14.19
CA LYS A 294 15.37 -7.02 -14.03
C LYS A 294 15.36 -8.51 -13.78
N GLY A 295 14.28 -9.00 -13.16
CA GLY A 295 14.05 -10.44 -12.96
C GLY A 295 15.24 -11.12 -12.27
N LEU A 296 15.75 -12.20 -12.87
CA LEU A 296 16.82 -13.01 -12.29
C LEU A 296 18.13 -12.23 -12.11
N ASP A 297 18.46 -11.27 -12.97
CA ASP A 297 19.69 -10.48 -12.82
C ASP A 297 19.64 -9.53 -11.63
N LEU A 298 18.46 -8.98 -11.38
CA LEU A 298 18.20 -8.18 -10.20
C LEU A 298 18.29 -9.05 -8.93
N GLU A 299 17.71 -10.25 -8.95
CA GLU A 299 17.82 -11.20 -7.82
C GLU A 299 19.27 -11.62 -7.56
N ASP A 300 20.02 -11.95 -8.62
CA ASP A 300 21.45 -12.30 -8.55
C ASP A 300 22.28 -11.13 -8.00
N TYR A 301 22.04 -9.91 -8.48
CA TYR A 301 22.73 -8.71 -7.98
C TYR A 301 22.50 -8.53 -6.48
N VAL A 302 21.25 -8.60 -6.02
CA VAL A 302 20.92 -8.46 -4.60
C VAL A 302 21.57 -9.58 -3.79
N TRP A 303 21.48 -10.82 -4.26
CA TRP A 303 22.09 -11.97 -3.61
C TRP A 303 23.59 -11.78 -3.45
N ILE A 304 24.30 -11.45 -4.52
CA ILE A 304 25.76 -11.25 -4.51
C ILE A 304 26.12 -10.06 -3.62
N THR A 305 25.44 -8.93 -3.80
CA THR A 305 25.72 -7.70 -3.06
C THR A 305 25.57 -7.93 -1.56
N TRP A 306 24.62 -8.75 -1.12
CA TRP A 306 24.39 -9.00 0.29
C TRP A 306 25.11 -10.23 0.88
N MET A 307 25.27 -11.31 0.11
CA MET A 307 25.77 -12.59 0.61
C MET A 307 27.24 -12.87 0.27
N HIS A 308 27.81 -12.21 -0.74
CA HIS A 308 29.15 -12.53 -1.24
C HIS A 308 30.28 -11.77 -0.49
N ALA A 309 29.96 -10.90 0.48
CA ALA A 309 30.95 -10.25 1.34
C ALA A 309 30.63 -10.49 2.83
N PRO A 310 31.24 -11.50 3.47
CA PRO A 310 30.96 -11.89 4.85
C PRO A 310 31.64 -10.94 5.86
N LYS A 311 31.32 -9.65 5.80
CA LYS A 311 31.63 -8.75 6.92
C LYS A 311 30.56 -8.94 7.99
N GLU A 312 30.99 -9.12 9.23
CA GLU A 312 30.10 -9.03 10.38
C GLU A 312 29.68 -7.56 10.58
N GLY A 313 28.38 -7.33 10.85
CA GLY A 313 27.83 -6.03 11.20
C GLY A 313 26.94 -5.36 10.12
N PRO A 314 26.44 -4.15 10.41
CA PRO A 314 25.42 -3.46 9.61
C PRO A 314 25.90 -2.95 8.22
N ALA A 315 27.19 -3.08 7.89
CA ALA A 315 27.76 -2.74 6.58
C ALA A 315 28.09 -3.99 5.75
N ARG A 316 27.15 -4.95 5.76
CA ARG A 316 27.29 -6.27 5.11
C ARG A 316 27.26 -6.19 3.58
N ALA A 317 26.55 -5.22 3.02
CA ALA A 317 26.45 -5.05 1.58
C ALA A 317 27.82 -4.69 0.95
N ILE A 318 28.11 -5.26 -0.22
CA ILE A 318 29.25 -4.89 -1.06
C ILE A 318 29.13 -3.41 -1.42
N ASP A 319 30.15 -2.61 -1.07
CA ASP A 319 30.21 -1.21 -1.49
C ASP A 319 30.81 -1.12 -2.90
N TRP A 320 29.94 -1.24 -3.91
CA TRP A 320 30.30 -1.14 -5.32
C TRP A 320 30.90 0.22 -5.72
N ARG A 321 30.84 1.24 -4.85
CA ARG A 321 31.45 2.56 -5.10
C ARG A 321 32.98 2.54 -4.91
N LEU A 322 33.54 1.49 -4.31
CA LEU A 322 34.99 1.36 -4.15
C LEU A 322 35.65 1.22 -5.54
N PRO A 323 36.75 1.94 -5.85
CA PRO A 323 37.29 2.02 -7.22
C PRO A 323 37.56 0.67 -7.92
N HIS A 324 38.04 -0.33 -7.18
CA HIS A 324 38.32 -1.67 -7.71
C HIS A 324 37.04 -2.50 -7.96
N LEU A 325 35.96 -2.22 -7.24
CA LEU A 325 34.65 -2.85 -7.44
C LEU A 325 33.81 -2.11 -8.47
N ALA A 326 33.88 -0.78 -8.51
CA ALA A 326 33.21 0.04 -9.51
C ALA A 326 33.67 -0.32 -10.93
N SER A 327 34.97 -0.52 -11.14
CA SER A 327 35.51 -1.00 -12.41
C SER A 327 35.08 -2.44 -12.75
N THR A 328 34.88 -3.29 -11.74
CA THR A 328 34.34 -4.64 -11.94
C THR A 328 32.86 -4.58 -12.34
N LEU A 329 32.06 -3.79 -11.63
CA LEU A 329 30.63 -3.60 -11.89
C LEU A 329 30.38 -3.03 -13.29
N SER A 330 31.11 -1.98 -13.67
CA SER A 330 31.03 -1.41 -15.03
C SER A 330 31.32 -2.45 -16.13
N ARG A 331 32.28 -3.36 -15.91
CA ARG A 331 32.55 -4.46 -16.86
C ARG A 331 31.44 -5.52 -16.89
N ILE A 332 30.72 -5.71 -15.80
CA ILE A 332 29.55 -6.59 -15.75
C ILE A 332 28.42 -5.97 -16.56
N GLU A 333 28.11 -4.69 -16.31
CA GLU A 333 27.08 -3.94 -17.03
C GLU A 333 27.31 -3.96 -18.55
N ASP A 334 28.53 -3.72 -19.00
CA ASP A 334 28.89 -3.76 -20.43
C ASP A 334 28.64 -5.16 -21.02
N GLN A 335 29.00 -6.22 -20.31
CA GLN A 335 28.80 -7.60 -20.79
C GLN A 335 27.35 -8.05 -20.77
N LEU A 336 26.55 -7.62 -19.79
CA LEU A 336 25.11 -7.90 -19.75
C LEU A 336 24.37 -7.20 -20.91
N ARG A 337 24.81 -5.97 -21.26
CA ARG A 337 24.28 -5.26 -22.43
C ARG A 337 24.58 -6.00 -23.74
N ASP A 338 25.78 -6.56 -23.87
CA ASP A 338 26.21 -7.30 -25.07
C ASP A 338 25.67 -8.74 -25.12
N ARG A 339 25.23 -9.30 -23.99
CA ARG A 339 24.78 -10.69 -23.84
C ARG A 339 23.51 -10.78 -22.99
N PRO A 340 22.32 -10.63 -23.60
CA PRO A 340 21.06 -10.64 -22.84
C PRO A 340 20.73 -11.98 -22.18
N ASP A 341 21.36 -13.09 -22.60
CA ASP A 341 21.19 -14.42 -21.99
C ASP A 341 22.16 -14.68 -20.82
N ALA A 342 23.10 -13.77 -20.57
CA ALA A 342 24.07 -13.91 -19.49
C ALA A 342 23.47 -13.44 -18.16
N SER A 343 23.65 -14.21 -17.08
CA SER A 343 23.25 -13.75 -15.75
C SER A 343 24.33 -12.91 -15.06
N PHE A 344 23.93 -11.99 -14.19
CA PHE A 344 24.85 -11.18 -13.38
C PHE A 344 25.89 -12.06 -12.65
N SER A 345 25.45 -13.18 -12.04
CA SER A 345 26.33 -14.11 -11.33
C SER A 345 27.35 -14.81 -12.25
N MET A 346 26.94 -15.18 -13.46
CA MET A 346 27.84 -15.81 -14.43
C MET A 346 28.94 -14.85 -14.87
N VAL A 347 28.59 -13.60 -15.19
CA VAL A 347 29.54 -12.58 -15.65
C VAL A 347 30.52 -12.21 -14.54
N LEU A 348 30.04 -12.03 -13.31
CA LEU A 348 30.91 -11.78 -12.16
C LEU A 348 31.95 -12.89 -11.97
N ASN A 349 31.52 -14.16 -12.03
CA ASN A 349 32.42 -15.30 -11.90
C ASN A 349 33.48 -15.34 -13.00
N GLN A 350 33.13 -14.99 -14.24
CA GLN A 350 34.09 -14.91 -15.36
C GLN A 350 35.12 -13.78 -15.18
N ILE A 351 34.75 -12.69 -14.53
CA ILE A 351 35.65 -11.55 -14.28
C ILE A 351 36.57 -11.83 -13.08
N ILE A 352 36.05 -12.47 -12.02
CA ILE A 352 36.80 -12.78 -10.80
C ILE A 352 37.67 -14.03 -10.94
N GLN A 353 37.24 -15.05 -11.68
CA GLN A 353 38.10 -16.19 -11.97
C GLN A 353 39.11 -15.79 -13.06
N PRO A 354 40.43 -15.78 -12.77
CA PRO A 354 41.41 -15.58 -13.83
C PRO A 354 41.24 -16.72 -14.82
N GLN A 355 41.13 -16.39 -16.12
CA GLN A 355 41.20 -17.39 -17.19
C GLN A 355 42.43 -18.25 -16.92
N LYS A 356 42.23 -19.50 -16.48
CA LYS A 356 43.28 -20.51 -16.53
C LYS A 356 43.63 -20.69 -18.00
N ARG A 357 44.64 -19.96 -18.46
CA ARG A 357 45.32 -20.21 -19.72
C ARG A 357 46.32 -21.34 -19.54
#